data_AF-A0AAU0XG52-F1
#
_entry.id   AF-A0AAU0XG52-F1
#
_cell.length_a   1.000
_cell.length_b   1.000
_cell.length_c   1.000
_cell.angle_alpha   90.00
_cell.angle_beta   90.00
_cell.angle_gamma   90.00
#
_symmetry.space_group_name_H-M   'P 1'
#
loop_
_entity.id
_entity.type
_entity.pdbx_description
1 polymer ?
#
loop_
_entity_poly.entity_id
_entity_poly.type
_entity_poly.pdbx_seq_one_letter_code
_entity_poly.pdbx_strand_id
1 'polypeptide(L)'
;MPEPVTGGERLHQHGYSYSIDLSGGILADYEPEELEQVTTRIGEPYAVYVSSQSMDAARAFLREVLPGVDGLVDTNHYEILRASEFLTLVDRYPGWDWRRQPSTDLQ
;
A
#
# COMPACT_ATOMS: atom_id res chain seq x y z
N MET A 1 12.15 -15.18 8.85
CA MET A 1 12.24 -15.02 7.38
C MET A 1 13.33 -13.99 7.11
N PRO A 2 14.41 -14.31 6.40
CA PRO A 2 15.34 -13.27 5.98
C PRO A 2 14.67 -12.46 4.86
N GLU A 3 14.87 -11.14 4.87
CA GLU A 3 14.39 -10.23 3.82
C GLU A 3 14.97 -10.66 2.46
N PRO A 4 14.18 -10.67 1.38
CA PRO A 4 14.74 -10.90 0.05
C PRO A 4 15.72 -9.76 -0.26
N VAL A 5 16.91 -10.14 -0.72
CA VAL A 5 17.94 -9.21 -1.17
C VAL A 5 17.43 -8.49 -2.42
N THR A 6 16.84 -7.32 -2.23
CA THR A 6 16.89 -6.27 -3.23
C THR A 6 18.02 -5.33 -2.80
N GLY A 7 19.19 -5.49 -3.42
CA GLY A 7 20.22 -4.45 -3.44
C GLY A 7 19.80 -3.24 -4.28
N GLY A 8 18.52 -2.87 -4.22
CA GLY A 8 17.86 -1.85 -5.02
C GLY A 8 17.93 -0.49 -4.34
N GLU A 9 18.07 0.54 -5.16
CA GLU A 9 18.10 1.93 -4.74
C GLU A 9 16.94 2.24 -3.77
N ARG A 10 17.28 2.83 -2.62
CA ARG A 10 16.27 3.27 -1.66
C ARG A 10 15.87 4.69 -1.99
N LEU A 11 14.56 4.94 -2.05
CA LEU A 11 14.06 6.30 -2.14
C LEU A 11 14.20 6.96 -0.77
N HIS A 12 14.90 8.09 -0.71
CA HIS A 12 15.03 8.90 0.49
C HIS A 12 14.19 10.16 0.35
N GLN A 13 13.16 10.29 1.18
CA GLN A 13 12.23 11.43 1.11
C GLN A 13 11.71 11.81 2.49
N HIS A 14 11.71 13.11 2.79
CA HIS A 14 11.27 13.68 4.07
C HIS A 14 11.90 13.04 5.33
N GLY A 15 13.14 12.55 5.22
CA GLY A 15 13.85 11.87 6.32
C GLY A 15 13.49 10.39 6.48
N TYR A 16 12.66 9.84 5.61
CA TYR A 16 12.31 8.42 5.55
C TYR A 16 13.04 7.73 4.40
N SER A 17 13.19 6.40 4.51
CA SER A 17 13.74 5.52 3.49
C SER A 17 12.70 4.49 3.08
N TYR A 18 12.54 4.28 1.77
CA TYR A 18 11.58 3.38 1.17
C TYR A 18 12.27 2.40 0.22
N SER A 19 11.83 1.15 0.24
CA SER A 19 12.16 0.19 -0.81
C SER A 19 10.92 0.05 -1.69
N ILE A 20 11.08 0.29 -2.99
CA ILE A 20 9.98 0.27 -3.96
C ILE A 20 10.30 -0.80 -5.01
N ASP A 21 9.36 -1.72 -5.21
CA ASP A 21 9.41 -2.69 -6.29
C ASP A 21 8.32 -2.36 -7.34
N LEU A 22 8.80 -1.99 -8.52
CA LEU A 22 7.99 -1.62 -9.69
C LEU A 22 7.87 -2.78 -10.71
N SER A 23 8.39 -3.97 -10.39
CA SER A 23 8.37 -5.10 -11.33
C SER A 23 6.98 -5.67 -11.59
N GLY A 24 6.01 -5.38 -10.71
CA GLY A 24 4.71 -6.08 -10.70
C GLY A 24 4.79 -7.50 -10.11
N GLY A 25 5.99 -7.97 -9.73
CA GLY A 25 6.21 -9.33 -9.25
C GLY A 25 5.45 -9.68 -7.97
N ILE A 26 5.05 -8.68 -7.18
CA ILE A 26 4.24 -8.85 -5.97
C ILE A 26 2.88 -9.51 -6.25
N LEU A 27 2.35 -9.42 -7.48
CA LEU A 27 1.11 -10.10 -7.85
C LEU A 27 1.20 -11.63 -7.76
N ALA A 28 2.42 -12.20 -7.81
CA ALA A 28 2.62 -13.64 -7.65
C ALA A 28 2.34 -14.12 -6.21
N ASP A 29 2.29 -13.21 -5.24
CA ASP A 29 2.02 -13.54 -3.84
C ASP A 29 0.51 -13.51 -3.52
N TYR A 30 -0.34 -13.06 -4.45
CA TYR A 30 -1.79 -13.03 -4.27
C TYR A 30 -2.42 -14.38 -4.61
N GLU A 31 -3.42 -14.77 -3.83
CA GLU A 31 -4.24 -15.92 -4.18
C GLU A 31 -5.08 -15.61 -5.44
N PRO A 32 -5.37 -16.61 -6.30
CA PRO A 32 -6.12 -16.39 -7.54
C PRO A 32 -7.47 -15.69 -7.33
N GLU A 33 -8.15 -16.00 -6.22
CA GLU A 33 -9.44 -15.43 -5.84
C GLU A 33 -9.32 -13.94 -5.45
N GLU A 34 -8.19 -13.54 -4.87
CA GLU A 34 -7.91 -12.13 -4.56
C GLU A 34 -7.59 -11.35 -5.84
N LEU A 35 -6.80 -11.95 -6.75
CA LEU A 35 -6.53 -11.37 -8.07
C LEU A 35 -7.80 -11.21 -8.90
N GLU A 36 -8.72 -12.17 -8.88
CA GLU A 36 -10.01 -12.05 -9.57
C GLU A 36 -10.83 -10.87 -9.03
N GLN A 37 -10.86 -10.69 -7.71
CA GLN A 37 -11.53 -9.56 -7.07
C GLN A 37 -10.92 -8.22 -7.46
N VAL A 38 -9.59 -8.11 -7.46
CA VAL A 38 -8.85 -6.93 -7.92
C VAL A 38 -9.17 -6.66 -9.39
N THR A 39 -9.06 -7.70 -10.24
CA THR A 39 -9.25 -7.58 -11.68
C THR A 39 -10.66 -7.14 -12.04
N THR A 40 -11.67 -7.63 -11.31
CA THR A 40 -13.07 -7.20 -11.49
C THR A 40 -13.28 -5.73 -11.15
N ARG A 41 -12.48 -5.16 -10.24
CA ARG A 41 -12.63 -3.77 -9.76
C ARG A 41 -11.89 -2.74 -10.62
N ILE A 42 -10.74 -3.11 -11.19
CA ILE A 42 -9.84 -2.17 -11.90
C ILE A 42 -9.35 -2.66 -13.28
N GLY A 43 -9.77 -3.84 -13.74
CA GLY A 43 -9.22 -4.47 -14.93
C GLY A 43 -7.88 -5.15 -14.65
N GLU A 44 -7.09 -5.42 -15.70
CA GLU A 44 -5.78 -6.06 -15.56
C GLU A 44 -4.87 -5.29 -14.57
N PRO A 45 -4.46 -5.89 -13.44
CA PRO A 45 -3.74 -5.17 -12.42
C PRO A 45 -2.26 -5.00 -12.77
N TYR A 46 -1.72 -3.84 -12.39
CA TYR A 46 -0.29 -3.63 -12.21
C TYR A 46 -0.06 -3.21 -10.76
N ALA A 47 0.81 -3.92 -10.04
CA ALA A 47 1.07 -3.66 -8.63
C ALA A 47 2.46 -3.09 -8.39
N VAL A 48 2.52 -2.16 -7.45
CA VAL A 48 3.75 -1.59 -6.92
C VAL A 48 3.82 -1.95 -5.45
N TYR A 49 4.91 -2.59 -5.04
CA TYR A 49 5.14 -2.89 -3.63
C TYR A 49 6.02 -1.81 -3.01
N VAL A 50 5.61 -1.32 -1.83
CA VAL A 50 6.36 -0.32 -1.07
C VAL A 50 6.58 -0.83 0.34
N SER A 51 7.85 -1.05 0.68
CA SER A 51 8.27 -1.25 2.07
C SER A 51 8.76 0.07 2.65
N SER A 52 8.28 0.39 3.84
CA SER A 52 8.57 1.64 4.54
C SER A 52 9.08 1.35 5.95
N GLN A 53 9.93 2.22 6.47
CA GLN A 53 10.56 2.02 7.79
C GLN A 53 9.59 2.14 8.98
N SER A 54 8.43 2.78 8.80
CA SER A 54 7.43 2.99 9.85
C SER A 54 6.07 3.32 9.26
N MET A 55 5.03 3.27 10.11
CA MET A 55 3.69 3.66 9.72
C MET A 55 3.58 5.16 9.38
N ASP A 56 4.34 6.01 10.06
CA ASP A 56 4.44 7.44 9.71
C ASP A 56 5.02 7.63 8.30
N ALA A 57 6.07 6.86 7.97
CA ALA A 57 6.65 6.88 6.63
C ALA A 57 5.63 6.42 5.58
N ALA A 58 4.92 5.30 5.83
CA ALA A 58 3.90 4.79 4.92
C ALA A 58 2.81 5.83 4.65
N ARG A 59 2.25 6.44 5.72
CA ARG A 59 1.22 7.49 5.60
C ARG A 59 1.73 8.72 4.87
N ALA A 60 2.94 9.18 5.17
CA ALA A 60 3.53 10.33 4.52
C ALA A 60 3.69 10.10 3.01
N PHE A 61 4.28 8.97 2.63
CA PHE A 61 4.51 8.61 1.25
C PHE A 61 3.20 8.43 0.46
N LEU A 62 2.26 7.64 0.99
CA LEU A 62 1.00 7.36 0.31
C LEU A 62 0.11 8.60 0.16
N ARG A 63 0.12 9.52 1.13
CA ARG A 63 -0.55 10.83 0.98
C ARG A 63 0.01 11.64 -0.18
N GLU A 64 1.28 11.50 -0.48
CA GLU A 64 1.94 12.25 -1.54
C GLU A 64 1.71 11.64 -2.92
N VAL A 65 1.77 10.30 -3.03
CA VAL A 65 1.77 9.63 -4.34
C VAL A 65 0.41 9.16 -4.83
N LEU A 66 -0.57 8.96 -3.94
CA LEU A 66 -1.90 8.49 -4.31
C LEU A 66 -2.88 9.57 -4.83
N PRO A 67 -2.73 10.88 -4.59
CA PRO A 67 -3.65 11.87 -5.16
C PRO A 67 -3.73 11.76 -6.69
N GLY A 68 -4.93 11.54 -7.21
CA GLY A 68 -5.18 11.35 -8.65
C GLY A 68 -5.01 9.91 -9.16
N VAL A 69 -4.59 8.97 -8.32
CA VAL A 69 -4.54 7.55 -8.66
C VAL A 69 -5.96 6.97 -8.58
N ASP A 70 -6.48 6.49 -9.71
CA ASP A 70 -7.69 5.65 -9.75
C ASP A 70 -7.27 4.17 -9.69
N GLY A 71 -7.11 3.67 -8.48
CA GLY A 71 -6.62 2.33 -8.21
C GLY A 71 -6.98 1.84 -6.82
N LEU A 72 -6.31 0.76 -6.41
CA LEU A 72 -6.51 0.13 -5.11
C LEU A 72 -5.24 0.23 -4.27
N VAL A 73 -5.43 0.32 -2.96
CA VAL A 73 -4.38 0.20 -1.95
C VAL A 73 -4.66 -1.08 -1.18
N ASP A 74 -3.78 -2.05 -1.32
CA ASP A 74 -3.74 -3.21 -0.44
C ASP A 74 -2.95 -2.85 0.82
N THR A 75 -3.58 -2.97 1.98
CA THR A 75 -2.93 -2.74 3.27
C THR A 75 -2.02 -3.89 3.70
N ASN A 76 -2.01 -5.01 2.95
CA ASN A 76 -1.35 -6.29 3.25
C ASN A 76 -1.81 -6.90 4.60
N HIS A 77 -2.99 -6.49 5.06
CA HIS A 77 -3.54 -6.89 6.34
C HIS A 77 -5.04 -7.16 6.23
N TYR A 78 -5.87 -6.16 6.46
CA TYR A 78 -7.32 -6.36 6.56
C TYR A 78 -8.06 -6.04 5.27
N GLU A 79 -7.54 -5.10 4.48
CA GLU A 79 -8.36 -4.39 3.50
C GLU A 79 -7.59 -4.08 2.21
N ILE A 80 -8.32 -4.20 1.11
CA ILE A 80 -7.99 -3.61 -0.19
C ILE A 80 -9.01 -2.50 -0.44
N LEU A 81 -8.55 -1.25 -0.38
CA LEU A 81 -9.40 -0.04 -0.43
C LEU A 81 -9.20 0.72 -1.74
N ARG A 82 -10.19 1.53 -2.14
CA ARG A 82 -9.96 2.52 -3.20
C ARG A 82 -8.92 3.53 -2.73
N ALA A 83 -8.01 3.98 -3.60
CA ALA A 83 -6.98 4.94 -3.23
C ALA A 83 -7.57 6.24 -2.62
N SER A 84 -8.68 6.73 -3.17
CA SER A 84 -9.40 7.91 -2.66
C SER A 84 -10.02 7.68 -1.28
N GLU A 85 -10.54 6.49 -1.02
CA GLU A 85 -11.09 6.09 0.27
C GLU A 85 -9.97 5.99 1.32
N PHE A 86 -8.86 5.33 0.96
CA PHE A 86 -7.68 5.23 1.81
C PHE A 86 -7.15 6.62 2.20
N LEU A 87 -7.02 7.54 1.24
CA LEU A 87 -6.60 8.92 1.51
C LEU A 87 -7.56 9.63 2.48
N THR A 88 -8.87 9.47 2.28
CA THR A 88 -9.89 10.05 3.17
C THR A 88 -9.75 9.52 4.60
N LEU A 89 -9.52 8.22 4.76
CA LEU A 89 -9.33 7.59 6.07
C LEU A 89 -8.05 8.07 6.75
N VAL A 90 -6.94 8.12 6.01
CA VAL A 90 -5.65 8.56 6.54
C VAL A 90 -5.69 10.04 6.93
N ASP A 91 -6.39 10.90 6.17
CA ASP A 91 -6.56 12.31 6.53
C ASP A 91 -7.47 12.52 7.73
N ARG A 92 -8.56 11.74 7.83
CA ARG A 92 -9.50 11.81 8.95
C ARG A 92 -8.93 11.22 10.24
N TYR A 93 -8.11 10.18 10.15
CA TYR A 93 -7.56 9.43 11.27
C TYR A 93 -6.02 9.38 11.21
N PRO A 94 -5.31 10.47 11.58
CA PRO A 94 -3.86 10.56 11.43
C PRO A 94 -3.07 9.51 12.21
N GLY A 95 -3.65 8.96 13.29
CA GLY A 95 -3.05 7.93 14.13
C GLY A 95 -3.36 6.49 13.69
N TRP A 96 -4.14 6.28 12.63
CA TRP A 96 -4.57 4.95 12.21
C TRP A 96 -3.39 4.07 11.79
N ASP A 97 -3.17 2.97 12.50
CA ASP A 97 -2.24 1.89 12.13
C ASP A 97 -3.06 0.71 11.57
N TRP A 98 -3.22 0.68 10.24
CA TRP A 98 -4.00 -0.35 9.54
C TRP A 98 -3.45 -1.77 9.69
N ARG A 99 -2.25 -1.94 10.27
CA ARG A 99 -1.73 -3.28 10.61
C ARG A 99 -2.37 -3.85 11.87
N ARG A 100 -3.05 -3.00 12.65
CA ARG A 100 -3.59 -3.34 13.98
C ARG A 100 -5.11 -3.20 14.06
N GLN A 101 -5.68 -2.35 13.23
CA GLN A 101 -7.11 -2.02 13.28
C GLN A 101 -7.64 -1.83 11.86
N PRO A 102 -8.69 -2.53 11.45
CA PRO A 102 -9.35 -2.28 10.16
C PRO A 102 -10.07 -0.92 10.19
N SER A 103 -10.34 -0.36 9.00
CA SER A 103 -10.99 0.95 8.87
C SER A 103 -12.40 0.98 9.47
N THR A 104 -13.09 -0.17 9.47
CA THR A 104 -14.44 -0.34 10.02
C THR A 104 -14.53 -0.10 11.53
N ASP A 105 -13.40 -0.18 12.24
CA ASP A 105 -13.34 -0.07 13.69
C ASP A 105 -12.89 1.33 14.15
N LEU A 106 -12.66 2.26 13.21
CA LEU A 106 -12.24 3.64 13.51
C LEU A 106 -13.41 4.45 14.10
N GLN A 107 -13.14 5.17 15.19
CA GLN A 107 -14.09 6.05 15.89
C GLN A 107 -13.75 7.51 15.61
#